data_AF-A0A956EVV0-F1
#
_entry.id   AF-A0A956EVV0-F1
#
_cell.length_a   1.000
_cell.length_b   1.000
_cell.length_c   1.000
_cell.angle_alpha   90.00
_cell.angle_beta   90.00
_cell.angle_gamma   90.00
#
_symmetry.space_group_name_H-M   'P 1'
#
loop_
_entity.id
_entity.type
_entity.pdbx_description
1 polymer ?
#
loop_
_entity_poly.entity_id
_entity_poly.type
_entity_poly.pdbx_seq_one_letter_code
_entity_poly.pdbx_strand_id
1 'polypeptide(L)'
;MDLEIGRDTLVALAAVVWADGEMAPEEAQGIRMAAQQLGLQQGDLSAVESAIAQRITLDHVETIRMNRLTRLFTYAAAGWVVGLKGHVDAKEQEALRLLGDRLGLSNVARERAERAVQSVGSASAGAFDLMALRSKLSAGLSQVGLE
;
A
#
# COMPACT_ATOMS: atom_id res chain seq x y z
N MET A 1 13.86 14.60 -8.00
CA MET A 1 12.51 14.28 -8.48
C MET A 1 11.88 13.46 -7.37
N ASP A 2 11.16 14.13 -6.47
CA ASP A 2 10.51 13.49 -5.33
C ASP A 2 9.32 12.72 -5.89
N LEU A 3 9.47 11.41 -6.06
CA LEU A 3 8.41 10.57 -6.62
C LEU A 3 7.35 10.37 -5.54
N GLU A 4 6.29 11.16 -5.68
CA GLU A 4 5.18 11.31 -4.75
C GLU A 4 4.52 9.96 -4.51
N ILE A 5 4.41 9.60 -3.24
CA ILE A 5 3.53 8.53 -2.79
C ILE A 5 2.12 8.89 -3.26
N GLY A 6 1.61 8.17 -4.25
CA GLY A 6 0.43 8.60 -4.99
C GLY A 6 -0.14 7.49 -5.87
N ARG A 7 -0.24 7.75 -7.17
CA ARG A 7 -0.89 6.85 -8.13
C ARG A 7 -0.31 5.43 -8.12
N ASP A 8 0.99 5.27 -8.31
CA ASP A 8 1.61 3.93 -8.45
C ASP A 8 1.43 3.07 -7.20
N THR A 9 1.43 3.70 -6.02
CA THR A 9 1.12 3.01 -4.77
C THR A 9 -0.31 2.48 -4.79
N LEU A 10 -1.29 3.30 -5.14
CA LEU A 10 -2.70 2.88 -5.14
C LEU A 10 -3.03 1.86 -6.22
N VAL A 11 -2.37 1.95 -7.38
CA VAL A 11 -2.44 0.91 -8.42
C VAL A 11 -1.85 -0.41 -7.91
N ALA A 12 -0.74 -0.37 -7.17
CA ALA A 12 -0.18 -1.56 -6.54
C ALA A 12 -1.12 -2.20 -5.51
N LEU A 13 -1.78 -1.37 -4.70
CA LEU A 13 -2.81 -1.82 -3.74
C LEU A 13 -3.94 -2.55 -4.45
N ALA A 14 -4.52 -1.94 -5.47
CA ALA A 14 -5.59 -2.55 -6.26
C ALA A 14 -5.16 -3.86 -6.93
N ALA A 15 -3.92 -3.96 -7.42
CA ALA A 15 -3.39 -5.19 -8.02
C ALA A 15 -3.22 -6.33 -7.00
N VAL A 16 -2.90 -6.02 -5.74
CA VAL A 16 -2.83 -7.04 -4.68
C VAL A 16 -4.24 -7.53 -4.32
N VAL A 17 -5.20 -6.62 -4.16
CA VAL A 17 -6.59 -6.97 -3.84
C VAL A 17 -7.21 -7.83 -4.94
N TRP A 18 -7.00 -7.46 -6.22
CA TRP A 18 -7.50 -8.23 -7.36
C TRP A 18 -6.86 -9.62 -7.54
N ALA A 19 -5.87 -10.00 -6.72
CA ALA A 19 -5.15 -11.25 -6.85
C ALA A 19 -6.06 -12.48 -6.74
N ASP A 20 -7.03 -12.45 -5.81
CA ASP A 20 -7.97 -13.56 -5.69
C ASP A 20 -8.98 -13.61 -6.86
N GLY A 21 -9.24 -12.45 -7.46
CA GLY A 21 -10.18 -12.27 -8.57
C GLY A 21 -11.45 -11.51 -8.19
N GLU A 22 -11.52 -11.04 -6.94
CA GLU A 22 -12.59 -10.22 -6.39
C GLU A 22 -11.99 -8.98 -5.72
N MET A 23 -12.77 -7.90 -5.62
CA MET A 23 -12.45 -6.73 -4.81
C MET A 23 -13.66 -6.41 -3.95
N ALA A 24 -13.50 -6.50 -2.63
CA ALA A 24 -14.57 -6.22 -1.70
C ALA A 24 -14.87 -4.71 -1.64
N PRO A 25 -16.12 -4.31 -1.32
CA PRO A 25 -16.49 -2.90 -1.21
C PRO A 25 -15.67 -2.15 -0.17
N GLU A 26 -15.29 -2.79 0.95
CA GLU A 26 -14.44 -2.20 1.99
C GLU A 26 -13.02 -1.90 1.48
N GLU A 27 -12.45 -2.79 0.66
CA GLU A 27 -11.11 -2.61 0.10
C GLU A 27 -11.09 -1.50 -0.95
N ALA A 28 -12.08 -1.50 -1.85
CA ALA A 28 -12.27 -0.43 -2.81
C ALA A 28 -12.45 0.93 -2.11
N GLN A 29 -13.24 0.97 -1.03
CA GLN A 29 -13.42 2.18 -0.23
C GLN A 29 -12.11 2.59 0.47
N GLY A 30 -11.33 1.65 0.99
CA GLY A 30 -10.01 1.91 1.56
C GLY A 30 -9.06 2.57 0.56
N ILE A 31 -9.01 2.06 -0.68
CA ILE A 31 -8.19 2.64 -1.76
C ILE A 31 -8.69 4.03 -2.16
N ARG A 32 -10.00 4.27 -2.19
CA ARG A 32 -10.57 5.62 -2.43
C ARG A 32 -10.21 6.61 -1.32
N MET A 33 -10.32 6.19 -0.07
CA MET A 33 -9.92 7.01 1.07
C MET A 33 -8.42 7.30 1.03
N ALA A 34 -7.60 6.33 0.61
CA ALA A 34 -6.18 6.52 0.39
C ALA A 34 -5.91 7.64 -0.64
N ALA A 35 -6.58 7.58 -1.78
CA ALA A 35 -6.49 8.56 -2.84
C ALA A 35 -6.85 9.98 -2.37
N GLN A 36 -7.89 10.11 -1.55
CA GLN A 36 -8.27 11.38 -0.94
C GLN A 36 -7.23 11.89 0.06
N GLN A 37 -6.71 11.03 0.94
CA GLN A 37 -5.69 11.40 1.92
C GLN A 37 -4.37 11.82 1.27
N LEU A 38 -4.01 11.23 0.13
CA LEU A 38 -2.82 11.58 -0.64
C LEU A 38 -3.00 12.81 -1.52
N GLY A 39 -4.23 13.37 -1.61
CA GLY A 39 -4.50 14.59 -2.36
C GLY A 39 -4.27 14.45 -3.87
N LEU A 40 -4.56 13.27 -4.43
CA LEU A 40 -4.34 13.00 -5.85
C LEU A 40 -5.13 13.96 -6.76
N GLN A 41 -4.48 14.41 -7.85
CA GLN A 41 -5.15 15.21 -8.86
C GLN A 41 -6.16 14.38 -9.67
N GLN A 42 -7.11 15.02 -10.34
CA GLN A 42 -8.17 14.33 -11.09
C GLN A 42 -7.66 13.28 -12.09
N GLY A 43 -6.52 13.54 -12.76
CA GLY A 43 -5.93 12.58 -13.68
C GLY A 43 -5.49 11.27 -13.00
N ASP A 44 -4.85 11.37 -11.84
CA ASP A 44 -4.42 10.22 -11.06
C ASP A 44 -5.59 9.50 -10.39
N LEU A 45 -6.61 10.25 -9.94
CA LEU A 45 -7.85 9.66 -9.41
C LEU A 45 -8.54 8.78 -10.44
N SER A 46 -8.61 9.21 -11.71
CA SER A 46 -9.22 8.41 -12.78
C SER A 46 -8.46 7.08 -13.02
N ALA A 47 -7.13 7.10 -12.91
CA ALA A 47 -6.33 5.88 -13.03
C ALA A 47 -6.57 4.92 -11.86
N VAL A 48 -6.72 5.45 -10.65
CA VAL A 48 -7.04 4.67 -9.44
C VAL A 48 -8.43 4.07 -9.52
N GLU A 49 -9.44 4.85 -9.92
CA GLU A 49 -10.80 4.32 -10.12
C GLU A 49 -10.84 3.24 -11.21
N SER A 50 -10.06 3.39 -12.28
CA SER A 50 -9.93 2.35 -13.31
C SER A 50 -9.31 1.07 -12.75
N ALA A 51 -8.27 1.20 -11.91
CA ALA A 51 -7.62 0.07 -11.22
C ALA A 51 -8.55 -0.63 -10.21
N ILE A 52 -9.46 0.11 -9.58
CA ILE A 52 -10.52 -0.44 -8.73
C ILE A 52 -11.57 -1.16 -9.57
N ALA A 53 -12.00 -0.57 -10.70
CA ALA A 53 -13.09 -1.10 -11.52
C ALA A 53 -12.67 -2.27 -12.43
N GLN A 54 -11.38 -2.39 -12.76
CA GLN A 54 -10.88 -3.41 -13.68
C GLN A 54 -9.83 -4.27 -13.00
N ARG A 55 -9.90 -5.57 -13.28
CA ARG A 55 -8.90 -6.52 -12.80
C ARG A 55 -7.53 -6.16 -13.36
N ILE A 56 -6.66 -5.67 -12.49
CA ILE A 56 -5.26 -5.42 -12.79
C ILE A 56 -4.37 -6.42 -12.07
N THR A 57 -3.19 -6.67 -12.63
CA THR A 57 -2.18 -7.56 -12.05
C THR A 57 -0.95 -6.77 -11.67
N LEU A 58 -0.10 -7.36 -10.84
CA LEU A 58 1.16 -6.74 -10.42
C LEU A 58 2.09 -6.40 -11.60
N ASP A 59 1.90 -7.00 -12.79
CA ASP A 59 2.68 -6.68 -14.00
C ASP A 59 2.51 -5.21 -14.43
N HIS A 60 1.36 -4.62 -14.14
CA HIS A 60 1.05 -3.23 -14.43
C HIS A 60 1.60 -2.23 -13.38
N VAL A 61 2.30 -2.72 -12.36
CA VAL A 61 2.80 -1.89 -11.26
C VAL A 61 4.23 -1.43 -11.53
N GLU A 62 4.43 -0.13 -11.71
CA GLU A 62 5.76 0.45 -11.94
C GLU A 62 6.49 0.70 -10.60
N THR A 63 7.46 -0.16 -10.25
CA THR A 63 8.22 -0.04 -8.98
C THR A 63 9.56 0.68 -9.12
N ILE A 64 10.09 0.81 -10.34
CA ILE A 64 11.45 1.28 -10.62
C ILE A 64 11.68 2.70 -10.08
N ARG A 65 10.68 3.57 -10.22
CA ARG A 65 10.77 4.97 -9.81
C ARG A 65 10.52 5.20 -8.32
N MET A 66 10.08 4.19 -7.57
CA MET A 66 9.80 4.37 -6.14
C MET A 66 11.09 4.49 -5.34
N ASN A 67 11.18 5.52 -4.49
CA ASN A 67 12.24 5.63 -3.49
C ASN A 67 12.02 4.62 -2.34
N ARG A 68 12.98 4.52 -1.41
CA ARG A 68 12.93 3.54 -0.30
C ARG A 68 11.68 3.70 0.59
N LEU A 69 11.31 4.94 0.91
CA LEU A 69 10.13 5.22 1.72
C LEU A 69 8.85 4.86 0.96
N THR A 70 8.73 5.23 -0.31
CA THR A 70 7.58 4.91 -1.16
C THR A 70 7.41 3.41 -1.32
N ARG A 71 8.49 2.64 -1.48
CA ARG A 71 8.44 1.17 -1.53
C ARG A 71 7.90 0.58 -0.22
N LEU A 72 8.47 1.01 0.90
CA LEU A 72 8.08 0.52 2.21
C LEU A 72 6.62 0.87 2.53
N PHE A 73 6.22 2.10 2.22
CA PHE A 73 4.86 2.58 2.38
C PHE A 73 3.88 1.81 1.49
N THR A 74 4.22 1.57 0.23
CA THR A 74 3.36 0.83 -0.71
C THR A 74 3.08 -0.58 -0.20
N TYR A 75 4.12 -1.29 0.26
CA TYR A 75 3.95 -2.61 0.85
C TYR A 75 3.09 -2.59 2.12
N ALA A 76 3.35 -1.63 3.02
CA ALA A 76 2.59 -1.49 4.27
C ALA A 76 1.09 -1.19 4.00
N ALA A 77 0.81 -0.25 3.11
CA ALA A 77 -0.54 0.13 2.75
C ALA A 77 -1.29 -1.02 2.05
N ALA A 78 -0.62 -1.80 1.19
CA ALA A 78 -1.20 -2.99 0.57
C ALA A 78 -1.61 -4.04 1.61
N GLY A 79 -0.72 -4.36 2.55
CA GLY A 79 -1.04 -5.30 3.63
C GLY A 79 -2.20 -4.83 4.51
N TRP A 80 -2.32 -3.52 4.75
CA TRP A 80 -3.44 -2.99 5.51
C TRP A 80 -4.76 -3.07 4.73
N VAL A 81 -4.79 -2.69 3.45
CA VAL A 81 -6.02 -2.75 2.63
C VAL A 81 -6.58 -4.16 2.55
N VAL A 82 -5.75 -5.16 2.28
CA VAL A 82 -6.18 -6.57 2.23
C VAL A 82 -6.74 -7.04 3.57
N GLY A 83 -6.27 -6.47 4.69
CA GLY A 83 -6.82 -6.74 6.02
C GLY A 83 -8.19 -6.10 6.29
N LEU A 84 -8.65 -5.14 5.48
CA LEU A 84 -9.90 -4.40 5.73
C LEU A 84 -11.15 -5.28 5.61
N LYS A 85 -11.15 -6.25 4.70
CA LYS A 85 -12.27 -7.22 4.56
C LYS A 85 -12.31 -8.29 5.66
N GLY A 86 -11.43 -8.18 6.67
CA GLY A 86 -11.42 -9.02 7.87
C GLY A 86 -10.78 -10.41 7.71
N HIS A 87 -10.42 -10.81 6.50
CA HIS A 87 -9.65 -12.03 6.21
C HIS A 87 -8.73 -11.78 5.01
N VAL A 88 -7.63 -12.52 4.95
CA VAL A 88 -6.66 -12.43 3.84
C VAL A 88 -6.61 -13.77 3.14
N ASP A 89 -6.90 -13.80 1.84
CA ASP A 89 -6.87 -15.03 1.06
C ASP A 89 -5.44 -15.43 0.68
N ALA A 90 -5.23 -16.72 0.42
CA ALA A 90 -3.91 -17.25 0.05
C ALA A 90 -3.34 -16.57 -1.21
N LYS A 91 -4.20 -16.22 -2.18
CA LYS A 91 -3.77 -15.53 -3.41
C LYS A 91 -3.32 -14.10 -3.13
N GLU A 92 -3.99 -13.40 -2.22
CA GLU A 92 -3.63 -12.02 -1.83
C GLU A 92 -2.37 -12.02 -0.98
N GLN A 93 -2.21 -13.01 -0.10
CA GLN A 93 -0.98 -13.19 0.67
C GLN A 93 0.22 -13.45 -0.25
N GLU A 94 0.05 -14.28 -1.28
CA GLU A 94 1.09 -14.51 -2.29
C GLU A 94 1.35 -13.26 -3.14
N ALA A 95 0.31 -12.53 -3.54
CA ALA A 95 0.47 -11.26 -4.26
C ALA A 95 1.20 -10.21 -3.41
N LEU A 96 0.91 -10.11 -2.12
CA LEU A 96 1.62 -9.24 -1.20
C LEU A 96 3.09 -9.64 -1.08
N ARG A 97 3.39 -10.95 -1.01
CA ARG A 97 4.77 -11.45 -1.02
C ARG A 97 5.50 -11.06 -2.30
N LEU A 98 4.88 -11.29 -3.46
CA LEU A 98 5.43 -10.93 -4.77
C LEU A 98 5.63 -9.42 -4.93
N LEU A 99 4.71 -8.60 -4.41
CA LEU A 99 4.87 -7.15 -4.36
C LEU A 99 6.09 -6.77 -3.53
N GLY A 100 6.28 -7.37 -2.36
CA GLY A 100 7.47 -7.15 -1.52
C GLY A 100 8.77 -7.46 -2.25
N ASP A 101 8.80 -8.55 -3.03
CA ASP A 101 9.95 -8.94 -3.86
C ASP A 101 10.20 -7.92 -4.99
N ARG A 102 9.16 -7.49 -5.70
CA ARG A 102 9.27 -6.47 -6.77
C ARG A 102 9.69 -5.09 -6.28
N LEU A 103 9.35 -4.75 -5.05
CA LEU A 103 9.80 -3.53 -4.38
C LEU A 103 11.24 -3.66 -3.87
N GLY A 104 11.82 -4.86 -3.88
CA GLY A 104 13.17 -5.13 -3.36
C GLY A 104 13.24 -5.02 -1.82
N LEU A 105 12.16 -5.36 -1.13
CA LEU A 105 12.10 -5.29 0.34
C LEU A 105 12.61 -6.57 0.98
N SER A 106 13.58 -6.43 1.89
CA SER A 106 14.03 -7.52 2.76
C SER A 106 12.95 -7.93 3.75
N ASN A 107 13.07 -9.14 4.34
CA ASN A 107 12.09 -9.62 5.33
C ASN A 107 11.97 -8.67 6.54
N VAL A 108 13.11 -8.20 7.05
CA VAL A 108 13.16 -7.20 8.14
C VAL A 108 12.39 -5.92 7.78
N ALA A 109 12.46 -5.46 6.52
CA ALA A 109 11.71 -4.30 6.08
C ALA A 109 10.20 -4.57 6.01
N ARG A 110 9.80 -5.77 5.57
CA ARG A 110 8.39 -6.22 5.54
C ARG A 110 7.81 -6.30 6.95
N GLU A 111 8.49 -6.98 7.86
CA GLU A 111 8.08 -7.08 9.27
C GLU A 111 7.94 -5.70 9.93
N ARG A 112 8.84 -4.77 9.59
CA ARG A 112 8.77 -3.39 10.08
C ARG A 112 7.54 -2.66 9.56
N ALA A 113 7.23 -2.82 8.27
CA ALA A 113 6.03 -2.24 7.67
C ALA A 113 4.75 -2.78 8.34
N GLU A 114 4.68 -4.09 8.58
CA GLU A 114 3.55 -4.72 9.27
C GLU A 114 3.38 -4.22 10.71
N ARG A 115 4.48 -4.09 11.46
CA ARG A 115 4.45 -3.50 12.82
C ARG A 115 3.99 -2.04 12.81
N ALA A 116 4.37 -1.27 11.78
CA ALA A 116 3.91 0.11 11.64
C ALA A 116 2.39 0.16 11.40
N VAL A 117 1.86 -0.70 10.53
CA VAL A 117 0.41 -0.85 10.30
C VAL A 117 -0.32 -1.18 11.60
N GLN A 118 0.14 -2.20 12.35
CA GLN A 118 -0.48 -2.58 13.62
C GLN A 118 -0.47 -1.45 14.66
N SER A 119 0.64 -0.73 14.76
CA SER A 119 0.80 0.41 15.66
C SER A 119 -0.15 1.56 15.30
N VAL A 120 -0.31 1.87 14.02
CA VAL A 120 -1.20 2.95 13.57
C VAL A 120 -2.65 2.51 13.68
N GLY A 121 -2.99 1.29 13.25
CA GLY A 121 -4.33 0.73 13.40
C GLY A 121 -4.80 0.76 14.86
N SER A 122 -3.92 0.42 15.80
CA SER A 122 -4.24 0.50 17.24
C SER A 122 -4.46 1.95 17.71
N ALA A 123 -3.64 2.90 17.24
CA ALA A 123 -3.74 4.32 17.62
C ALA A 123 -4.97 5.02 17.01
N SER A 124 -5.36 4.62 15.80
CA SER A 124 -6.49 5.18 15.06
C SER A 124 -7.81 4.41 15.26
N ALA A 125 -7.89 3.55 16.30
CA ALA A 125 -9.06 2.71 16.59
C ALA A 125 -9.53 1.88 15.38
N GLY A 126 -8.59 1.39 14.57
CA GLY A 126 -8.83 0.61 13.36
C GLY A 126 -9.07 1.44 12.10
N ALA A 127 -9.17 2.77 12.20
CA ALA A 127 -9.36 3.63 11.05
C ALA A 127 -8.14 3.61 10.11
N PHE A 128 -8.41 3.56 8.80
CA PHE A 128 -7.41 3.52 7.75
C PHE A 128 -6.74 4.89 7.57
N ASP A 129 -5.63 5.11 8.28
CA ASP A 129 -4.88 6.37 8.35
C ASP A 129 -3.49 6.24 7.72
N LEU A 130 -3.40 6.65 6.45
CA LEU A 130 -2.18 6.56 5.67
C LEU A 130 -1.19 7.68 5.98
N MET A 131 -1.66 8.83 6.45
CA MET A 131 -0.78 9.94 6.84
C MET A 131 0.02 9.57 8.09
N ALA A 132 -0.65 8.97 9.08
CA ALA A 132 0.00 8.42 10.26
C ALA A 132 0.96 7.27 9.90
N LEU A 133 0.58 6.39 8.98
CA LEU A 133 1.45 5.32 8.48
C LEU A 133 2.72 5.87 7.84
N ARG A 134 2.59 6.83 6.92
CA ARG A 134 3.73 7.47 6.25
C ARG A 134 4.66 8.11 7.27
N SER A 135 4.10 8.86 8.22
CA SER A 135 4.87 9.51 9.30
C SER A 135 5.66 8.49 10.12
N LYS A 136 5.01 7.39 10.53
CA LYS A 136 5.64 6.31 11.31
C LYS A 136 6.78 5.62 10.56
N LEU A 137 6.58 5.31 9.27
CA LEU A 137 7.60 4.67 8.45
C LEU A 137 8.79 5.60 8.18
N SER A 138 8.52 6.87 7.92
CA SER A 138 9.54 7.90 7.73
C SER A 138 10.41 8.07 8.98
N ALA A 139 9.78 8.23 10.16
CA ALA A 139 10.49 8.32 11.43
C ALA A 139 11.37 7.09 11.67
N GLY A 140 10.86 5.91 11.34
CA GLY A 140 11.63 4.68 11.45
C GLY A 140 12.85 4.63 10.52
N LEU A 141 12.73 5.07 9.28
CA LEU A 141 13.86 5.10 8.35
C LEU A 141 14.95 6.08 8.80
N SER A 142 14.56 7.24 9.34
CA SER A 142 15.51 8.24 9.87
C SER A 142 16.34 7.71 11.04
N GLN A 143 15.77 6.87 11.91
CA GLN A 143 16.50 6.26 13.02
C GLN A 143 17.55 5.21 12.59
N VAL A 144 17.42 4.66 11.38
CA VAL A 144 18.35 3.63 10.84
C VAL A 144 19.44 4.25 9.97
N GLY A 145 19.36 5.55 9.66
CA GLY A 145 20.40 6.29 8.94
C GLY A 145 21.49 6.91 9.82
N LEU A 146 21.53 6.57 11.12
CA LEU A 146 22.49 7.08 12.11
C LEU A 146 23.50 6.03 12.58
N GLU A 147 23.57 4.86 11.94
CA GLU A 147 24.55 3.81 12.24
C GLU A 147 25.24 3.29 10.97
#